data_AF-A0A6P2FYZ5-F1
#
_entry.id   AF-A0A6P2FYZ5-F1
#
_cell.length_a   1.000
_cell.length_b   1.000
_cell.length_c   1.000
_cell.angle_alpha   90.00
_cell.angle_beta   90.00
_cell.angle_gamma   90.00
#
_symmetry.space_group_name_H-M   'P 1'
#
loop_
_entity.id
_entity.type
_entity.pdbx_description
1 polymer ?
#
loop_
_entity_poly.entity_id
_entity_poly.type
_entity_poly.pdbx_seq_one_letter_code
_entity_poly.pdbx_strand_id
1 'polypeptide(L)'
;MSRNEFVRDEEVIETEFGFRVSFLIHQLEWMALKGIVCDITLKSGKPHIEVTIEPKFSFPLMYGAGAKDMREMLSEIKLSNGQALDFTDIWTIHPMPKRGVDPEKLAAVDLRNAEEKSGPNGETIRQMISATYHCESREEEDYYLRRFFAS
;
A
#
# COMPACT_ATOMS: atom_id res chain seq x y z
N MET A 1 -6.30 27.14 6.29
CA MET A 1 -6.44 25.92 7.11
C MET A 1 -5.29 25.90 8.08
N SER A 2 -5.58 25.92 9.37
CA SER A 2 -4.54 26.02 10.40
C SER A 2 -4.09 24.62 10.81
N ARG A 3 -2.87 24.51 11.35
CA ARG A 3 -2.27 23.27 11.87
C ARG A 3 -3.14 22.52 12.89
N ASN A 4 -4.15 23.18 13.47
CA ASN A 4 -5.08 22.64 14.46
C ASN A 4 -6.23 21.80 13.88
N GLU A 5 -6.55 21.92 12.60
CA GLU A 5 -7.65 21.15 11.98
C GLU A 5 -7.20 19.72 11.63
N PHE A 6 -5.98 19.57 11.11
CA PHE A 6 -5.37 18.26 10.77
C PHE A 6 -5.27 17.29 11.97
N VAL A 7 -5.01 17.80 13.17
CA VAL A 7 -4.82 16.97 14.37
C VAL A 7 -6.12 16.30 14.83
N ARG A 8 -7.29 16.90 14.54
CA ARG A 8 -8.58 16.33 14.96
C ARG A 8 -9.03 15.16 14.08
N ASP A 9 -8.64 15.16 12.81
CA ASP A 9 -9.08 14.14 11.86
C ASP A 9 -8.30 12.83 12.02
N GLU A 10 -6.99 12.93 12.31
CA GLU A 10 -6.16 11.77 12.70
C GLU A 10 -6.70 11.11 13.97
N GLU A 11 -7.05 11.90 15.01
CA GLU A 11 -7.62 11.39 16.26
C GLU A 11 -8.96 10.66 16.05
N VAL A 12 -9.84 11.15 15.16
CA VAL A 12 -11.12 10.49 14.86
C VAL A 12 -10.90 9.16 14.15
N ILE A 13 -10.02 9.11 13.15
CA ILE A 13 -9.74 7.87 12.42
C ILE A 13 -9.02 6.86 13.34
N GLU A 14 -8.10 7.33 14.18
CA GLU A 14 -7.42 6.48 15.17
C GLU A 14 -8.39 5.91 16.19
N THR A 15 -9.34 6.72 16.65
CA THR A 15 -10.36 6.30 17.63
C THR A 15 -11.34 5.29 17.03
N GLU A 16 -11.81 5.52 15.81
CA GLU A 16 -12.85 4.70 15.16
C GLU A 16 -12.29 3.41 14.54
N PHE A 17 -11.05 3.43 14.06
CA PHE A 17 -10.50 2.34 13.24
C PHE A 17 -9.12 1.81 13.69
N GLY A 18 -8.48 2.48 14.64
CA GLY A 18 -7.17 2.13 15.17
C GLY A 18 -5.99 2.65 14.32
N PHE A 19 -4.81 2.73 14.95
CA PHE A 19 -3.60 3.35 14.40
C PHE A 19 -3.19 2.84 13.01
N ARG A 20 -3.30 1.53 12.75
CA ARG A 20 -2.98 0.94 11.44
C ARG A 20 -3.89 1.47 10.33
N VAL A 21 -5.18 1.64 10.62
CA VAL A 21 -6.15 2.09 9.61
C VAL A 21 -5.92 3.56 9.29
N SER A 22 -5.70 4.41 10.30
CA SER A 22 -5.35 5.82 10.09
C SER A 22 -4.13 5.98 9.22
N PHE A 23 -3.08 5.21 9.53
CA PHE A 23 -1.86 5.21 8.74
C PHE A 23 -2.09 4.79 7.28
N LEU A 24 -2.85 3.71 7.04
CA LEU A 24 -3.16 3.26 5.69
C LEU A 24 -4.04 4.24 4.91
N ILE A 25 -5.03 4.88 5.55
CA ILE A 25 -5.86 5.92 4.92
C ILE A 25 -4.97 7.10 4.50
N HIS A 26 -4.08 7.55 5.38
CA HIS A 26 -3.15 8.63 5.07
C HIS A 26 -2.22 8.28 3.91
N GLN A 27 -1.66 7.05 3.90
CA GLN A 27 -0.86 6.58 2.77
C GLN A 27 -1.68 6.56 1.47
N LEU A 28 -2.87 5.96 1.49
CA LEU A 28 -3.76 5.85 0.34
C LEU A 28 -4.10 7.24 -0.24
N GLU A 29 -4.47 8.19 0.62
CA GLU A 29 -4.75 9.57 0.24
C GLU A 29 -3.52 10.26 -0.37
N TRP A 30 -2.37 10.15 0.29
CA TRP A 30 -1.13 10.76 -0.18
C TRP A 30 -0.72 10.24 -1.56
N MET A 31 -0.78 8.91 -1.77
CA MET A 31 -0.50 8.31 -3.08
C MET A 31 -1.50 8.78 -4.14
N ALA A 32 -2.79 8.79 -3.81
CA ALA A 32 -3.86 9.18 -4.74
C ALA A 32 -3.73 10.64 -5.18
N LEU A 33 -3.55 11.57 -4.23
CA LEU A 33 -3.42 13.00 -4.53
C LEU A 33 -2.14 13.34 -5.30
N LYS A 34 -1.07 12.58 -5.09
CA LYS A 34 0.22 12.79 -5.78
C LYS A 34 0.36 12.00 -7.08
N GLY A 35 -0.58 11.10 -7.37
CA GLY A 35 -0.47 10.17 -8.50
C GLY A 35 0.80 9.32 -8.42
N ILE A 36 1.17 8.89 -7.20
CA ILE A 36 2.34 8.03 -6.99
C ILE A 36 1.99 6.62 -7.45
N VAL A 37 2.87 6.02 -8.24
CA VAL A 37 2.80 4.60 -8.60
C VAL A 37 3.11 3.79 -7.36
N CYS A 38 2.33 2.76 -7.08
CA CYS A 38 2.52 1.90 -5.92
C CYS A 38 2.21 0.44 -6.22
N ASP A 39 2.74 -0.42 -5.34
CA ASP A 39 2.32 -1.81 -5.19
C ASP A 39 1.41 -1.90 -3.97
N ILE A 40 0.26 -2.58 -4.10
CA ILE A 40 -0.73 -2.76 -3.04
C ILE A 40 -0.84 -4.25 -2.76
N THR A 41 -0.49 -4.66 -1.55
CA THR A 41 -0.70 -6.03 -1.10
C THR A 41 -2.04 -6.15 -0.39
N LEU A 42 -2.63 -7.33 -0.46
CA LEU A 42 -3.95 -7.62 0.07
C LEU A 42 -3.84 -8.66 1.18
N LYS A 43 -4.79 -8.65 2.13
CA LYS A 43 -4.96 -9.73 3.11
C LYS A 43 -5.43 -11.00 2.42
N SER A 44 -6.11 -10.87 1.28
CA SER A 44 -6.59 -11.98 0.47
C SER A 44 -6.19 -11.82 -1.00
N GLY A 45 -5.75 -12.90 -1.64
CA GLY A 45 -5.43 -12.89 -3.08
C GLY A 45 -4.04 -12.33 -3.44
N LYS A 46 -3.87 -11.97 -4.72
CA LYS A 46 -2.60 -11.48 -5.29
C LYS A 46 -2.53 -9.95 -5.23
N PRO A 47 -1.32 -9.37 -5.13
CA PRO A 47 -1.13 -7.92 -5.05
C PRO A 47 -1.46 -7.21 -6.37
N HIS A 48 -1.78 -5.91 -6.28
CA HIS A 48 -1.86 -5.01 -7.43
C HIS A 48 -0.53 -4.29 -7.61
N ILE A 49 0.10 -4.44 -8.76
CA ILE A 49 1.49 -4.01 -9.01
C ILE A 49 1.51 -2.85 -10.00
N GLU A 50 2.34 -1.84 -9.72
CA GLU A 50 2.53 -0.64 -10.56
C GLU A 50 1.22 0.09 -10.90
N VAL A 51 0.37 0.28 -9.89
CA VAL A 51 -0.91 0.98 -10.04
C VAL A 51 -0.85 2.39 -9.47
N THR A 52 -1.76 3.26 -9.91
CA THR A 52 -2.09 4.51 -9.21
C THR A 52 -3.51 4.45 -8.69
N ILE A 53 -3.78 5.18 -7.62
CA ILE A 53 -5.08 5.20 -6.93
C ILE A 53 -5.90 6.40 -7.41
N GLU A 54 -7.17 6.20 -7.75
CA GLU A 54 -8.08 7.31 -8.06
C GLU A 54 -8.43 8.12 -6.78
N PRO A 55 -8.33 9.46 -6.80
CA PRO A 55 -8.51 10.29 -5.60
C PRO A 55 -9.97 10.57 -5.23
N LYS A 56 -10.92 9.72 -5.65
CA LYS A 56 -12.37 9.95 -5.46
C LYS A 56 -12.77 10.08 -4.00
N PHE A 57 -12.10 9.38 -3.10
CA PHE A 57 -12.36 9.42 -1.65
C PHE A 57 -11.61 10.56 -0.94
N SER A 58 -10.59 11.17 -1.56
CA SER A 58 -9.72 12.16 -0.90
C SER A 58 -10.44 13.46 -0.56
N PHE A 59 -11.15 14.06 -1.51
CA PHE A 59 -11.90 15.30 -1.22
C PHE A 59 -13.05 15.09 -0.23
N PRO A 60 -13.89 14.04 -0.34
CA PRO A 60 -14.88 13.71 0.67
C PRO A 60 -14.27 13.53 2.07
N LEU A 61 -13.12 12.85 2.18
CA LEU A 61 -12.40 12.71 3.44
C LEU A 61 -11.96 14.08 3.99
N MET A 62 -11.31 14.90 3.17
CA MET A 62 -10.84 16.24 3.55
C MET A 62 -11.96 17.21 3.96
N TYR A 63 -13.15 17.07 3.39
CA TYR A 63 -14.28 17.98 3.64
C TYR A 63 -15.32 17.38 4.60
N GLY A 64 -14.98 16.30 5.32
CA GLY A 64 -15.78 15.77 6.41
C GLY A 64 -17.04 15.03 5.96
N ALA A 65 -16.96 14.25 4.87
CA ALA A 65 -18.01 13.32 4.51
C ALA A 65 -18.31 12.38 5.68
N GLY A 66 -19.58 12.04 5.85
CA GLY A 66 -20.01 11.17 6.95
C GLY A 66 -19.37 9.78 6.84
N ALA A 67 -19.21 9.10 7.98
CA ALA A 67 -18.59 7.78 8.05
C ALA A 67 -19.25 6.74 7.12
N LYS A 68 -20.55 6.87 6.86
CA LYS A 68 -21.28 6.01 5.91
C LYS A 68 -20.80 6.22 4.47
N ASP A 69 -20.74 7.47 4.02
CA ASP A 69 -20.33 7.82 2.65
C ASP A 69 -18.86 7.43 2.45
N MET A 70 -18.02 7.64 3.46
CA MET A 70 -16.62 7.20 3.44
C MET A 70 -16.48 5.68 3.34
N ARG A 71 -17.30 4.91 4.06
CA ARG A 71 -17.29 3.44 3.96
C ARG A 71 -17.66 2.97 2.56
N GLU A 72 -18.68 3.56 1.95
CA GLU A 72 -19.09 3.22 0.58
C GLU A 72 -17.95 3.53 -0.40
N MET A 73 -17.33 4.71 -0.32
CA MET A 73 -16.20 5.08 -1.19
C MET A 73 -14.96 4.19 -0.99
N LEU A 74 -14.65 3.82 0.25
CA LEU A 74 -13.50 2.97 0.56
C LEU A 74 -13.73 1.48 0.24
N SER A 75 -14.98 1.06 0.04
CA SER A 75 -15.29 -0.31 -0.41
C SER A 75 -15.01 -0.54 -1.91
N GLU A 76 -14.81 0.52 -2.68
CA GLU A 76 -14.60 0.44 -4.13
C GLU A 76 -13.52 1.44 -4.62
N ILE A 77 -12.31 1.33 -4.05
CA ILE A 77 -11.16 2.15 -4.46
C ILE A 77 -10.71 1.71 -5.86
N LYS A 78 -10.81 2.62 -6.83
CA LYS A 78 -10.41 2.37 -8.22
C LYS A 78 -8.92 2.56 -8.46
N LEU A 79 -8.36 1.68 -9.28
CA LEU A 79 -6.95 1.68 -9.68
C LEU A 79 -6.79 2.01 -11.17
N SER A 80 -5.62 2.48 -11.57
CA SER A 80 -5.30 2.80 -12.97
C SER A 80 -5.42 1.62 -13.95
N ASN A 81 -5.34 0.39 -13.46
CA ASN A 81 -5.49 -0.81 -14.27
C ASN A 81 -6.97 -1.24 -14.46
N GLY A 82 -7.93 -0.42 -14.00
CA GLY A 82 -9.37 -0.67 -14.11
C GLY A 82 -9.94 -1.59 -13.03
N GLN A 83 -9.10 -2.15 -12.15
CA GLN A 83 -9.56 -2.92 -11.00
C GLN A 83 -10.06 -2.01 -9.88
N ALA A 84 -10.82 -2.62 -8.97
CA ALA A 84 -11.28 -1.98 -7.75
C ALA A 84 -10.92 -2.87 -6.55
N LEU A 85 -10.63 -2.25 -5.41
CA LEU A 85 -10.36 -2.97 -4.17
C LEU A 85 -11.13 -2.38 -3.00
N ASP A 86 -11.38 -3.23 -2.01
CA ASP A 86 -11.92 -2.83 -0.72
C ASP A 86 -10.75 -2.43 0.18
N PHE A 87 -10.81 -1.22 0.76
CA PHE A 87 -9.83 -0.73 1.72
C PHE A 87 -9.55 -1.72 2.85
N THR A 88 -10.58 -2.42 3.32
CA THR A 88 -10.48 -3.37 4.42
C THR A 88 -9.66 -4.61 4.06
N ASP A 89 -9.47 -4.90 2.78
CA ASP A 89 -8.62 -5.98 2.30
C ASP A 89 -7.16 -5.53 2.08
N ILE A 90 -6.85 -4.24 2.12
CA ILE A 90 -5.46 -3.77 1.98
C ILE A 90 -4.63 -4.24 3.17
N TRP A 91 -3.50 -4.87 2.86
CA TRP A 91 -2.48 -5.23 3.83
C TRP A 91 -1.41 -4.14 3.95
N THR A 92 -0.68 -3.84 2.87
CA THR A 92 0.32 -2.76 2.79
C THR A 92 0.28 -2.02 1.46
N ILE A 93 0.80 -0.79 1.43
CA ILE A 93 0.98 0.02 0.23
C ILE A 93 2.46 0.42 0.14
N HIS A 94 3.12 0.09 -0.96
CA HIS A 94 4.53 0.37 -1.20
C HIS A 94 4.68 1.39 -2.34
N PRO A 95 5.19 2.60 -2.09
CA PRO A 95 5.48 3.54 -3.17
C PRO A 95 6.53 2.95 -4.12
N MET A 96 6.34 3.18 -5.41
CA MET A 96 7.28 2.80 -6.46
C MET A 96 7.77 4.05 -7.20
N PRO A 97 8.95 3.99 -7.83
CA PRO A 97 9.44 5.08 -8.65
C PRO A 97 8.42 5.50 -9.73
N LYS A 98 8.31 6.82 -9.99
CA LYS A 98 7.29 7.43 -10.87
C LYS A 98 7.22 6.86 -12.30
N ARG A 99 8.26 6.17 -12.77
CA ARG A 99 8.32 5.54 -14.10
C ARG A 99 8.27 4.00 -14.03
N GLY A 100 7.83 3.45 -12.91
CA GLY A 100 8.04 2.03 -12.59
C GLY A 100 9.51 1.73 -12.32
N VAL A 101 9.81 0.46 -12.05
CA VAL A 101 11.20 -0.01 -11.98
C VAL A 101 11.59 -0.57 -13.33
N ASP A 102 12.66 -0.06 -13.91
CA ASP A 102 13.26 -0.58 -15.13
C ASP A 102 13.55 -2.10 -14.97
N PRO A 103 13.02 -2.98 -15.84
CA PRO A 103 13.19 -4.42 -15.73
C PRO A 103 14.66 -4.86 -15.65
N GLU A 104 15.56 -4.17 -16.36
CA GLU A 104 16.99 -4.49 -16.32
C GLU A 104 17.60 -4.15 -14.96
N LYS A 105 17.20 -3.00 -14.39
CA LYS A 105 17.62 -2.61 -13.04
C LYS A 105 17.04 -3.53 -11.99
N LEU A 106 15.77 -3.93 -12.15
CA LEU A 106 15.10 -4.86 -11.25
C LEU A 106 15.86 -6.21 -11.24
N ALA A 107 16.17 -6.76 -12.41
CA ALA A 107 16.92 -8.01 -12.53
C ALA A 107 18.33 -7.93 -11.93
N ALA A 108 18.96 -6.76 -11.96
CA ALA A 108 20.28 -6.51 -11.40
C ALA A 108 20.30 -6.33 -9.87
N VAL A 109 19.14 -6.23 -9.21
CA VAL A 109 19.07 -6.10 -7.75
C VAL A 109 19.63 -7.35 -7.07
N ASP A 110 20.56 -7.13 -6.14
CA ASP A 110 21.21 -8.15 -5.35
C ASP A 110 20.30 -8.66 -4.23
N LEU A 111 20.10 -9.99 -4.19
CA LEU A 111 19.24 -10.67 -3.24
C LEU A 111 19.99 -11.33 -2.08
N ARG A 112 21.30 -11.14 -1.94
CA ARG A 112 22.09 -11.77 -0.86
C ARG A 112 21.53 -11.51 0.53
N ASN A 113 21.04 -10.30 0.78
CA ASN A 113 20.47 -9.93 2.08
C ASN A 113 19.06 -10.50 2.30
N ALA A 114 18.43 -11.10 1.28
CA ALA A 114 17.07 -11.65 1.40
C ALA A 114 16.98 -12.82 2.39
N GLU A 115 18.10 -13.52 2.62
CA GLU A 115 18.20 -14.65 3.56
C GLU A 115 18.60 -14.22 4.97
N GLU A 116 18.87 -12.93 5.19
CA GLU A 116 19.18 -12.42 6.52
C GLU A 116 17.91 -12.37 7.37
N LYS A 117 18.03 -12.79 8.64
CA LYS A 117 16.93 -12.71 9.60
C LYS A 117 16.75 -11.25 10.02
N SER A 118 15.58 -10.70 9.70
CA SER A 118 15.23 -9.31 10.02
C SER A 118 13.78 -9.17 10.51
N GLY A 119 12.99 -10.25 10.47
CA GLY A 119 11.63 -10.27 10.96
C GLY A 119 11.54 -10.30 12.49
N PRO A 120 10.42 -9.82 13.06
CA PRO A 120 10.20 -9.75 14.51
C PRO A 120 10.18 -11.14 15.18
N ASN A 121 9.89 -12.21 14.43
CA ASN A 121 9.90 -13.59 14.94
C ASN A 121 11.09 -14.40 14.40
N GLY A 122 12.11 -13.72 13.86
CA GLY A 122 13.30 -14.35 13.29
C GLY A 122 13.13 -14.84 11.84
N GLU A 123 12.11 -14.37 11.14
CA GLU A 123 11.92 -14.61 9.71
C GLU A 123 13.01 -13.92 8.87
N THR A 124 13.32 -14.51 7.71
CA THR A 124 14.13 -13.82 6.70
C THR A 124 13.30 -12.78 5.94
N ILE A 125 13.95 -11.80 5.32
CA ILE A 125 13.25 -10.81 4.47
C ILE A 125 12.44 -11.53 3.38
N ARG A 126 12.99 -12.60 2.80
CA ARG A 126 12.29 -13.44 1.84
C ARG A 126 11.00 -14.04 2.38
N GLN A 127 11.04 -14.61 3.58
CA GLN A 127 9.84 -15.18 4.21
C GLN A 127 8.78 -14.10 4.44
N MET A 128 9.20 -12.91 4.87
CA MET A 128 8.30 -11.76 5.02
C MET A 128 7.67 -11.34 3.69
N ILE A 129 8.45 -11.27 2.61
CA ILE A 129 7.95 -10.95 1.27
C ILE A 129 7.03 -12.03 0.74
N SER A 130 7.40 -13.31 0.87
CA SER A 130 6.55 -14.43 0.47
C SER A 130 5.19 -14.38 1.15
N ALA A 131 5.16 -14.08 2.46
CA ALA A 131 3.93 -13.95 3.22
C ALA A 131 3.12 -12.69 2.86
N THR A 132 3.80 -11.58 2.57
CA THR A 132 3.15 -10.30 2.25
C THR A 132 2.56 -10.27 0.83
N TYR A 133 3.24 -10.89 -0.13
CA TYR A 133 2.87 -10.90 -1.55
C TYR A 133 2.17 -12.21 -1.99
N HIS A 134 1.99 -13.15 -1.06
CA HIS A 134 1.35 -14.44 -1.29
C HIS A 134 2.05 -15.22 -2.42
N CYS A 135 3.38 -15.29 -2.33
CA CYS A 135 4.20 -15.97 -3.33
C CYS A 135 3.99 -17.48 -3.28
N GLU A 136 3.95 -18.11 -4.45
CA GLU A 136 3.78 -19.56 -4.61
C GLU A 136 5.06 -20.25 -5.11
N SER A 137 6.06 -19.47 -5.50
CA SER A 137 7.30 -19.96 -6.08
C SER A 137 8.50 -19.08 -5.73
N ARG A 138 9.69 -19.64 -5.90
CA ARG A 138 10.96 -18.93 -5.67
C ARG A 138 11.13 -17.78 -6.65
N GLU A 139 10.64 -17.96 -7.88
CA GLU A 139 10.65 -16.97 -8.94
C GLU A 139 9.77 -15.77 -8.58
N GLU A 140 8.58 -16.00 -8.02
CA GLU A 140 7.72 -14.93 -7.50
C GLU A 140 8.36 -14.20 -6.32
N GLU A 141 8.93 -14.93 -5.35
CA GLU A 141 9.66 -14.32 -4.23
C GLU A 141 10.79 -13.41 -4.74
N ASP A 142 11.62 -13.89 -5.68
CA ASP A 142 12.71 -13.12 -6.25
C ASP A 142 12.21 -11.88 -6.97
N TYR A 143 11.11 -11.97 -7.71
CA TYR A 143 10.50 -10.82 -8.37
C TYR A 143 10.09 -9.75 -7.35
N TYR A 144 9.34 -10.10 -6.32
CA TYR A 144 8.86 -9.13 -5.34
C TYR A 144 9.96 -8.63 -4.39
N LEU A 145 10.95 -9.45 -4.07
CA LEU A 145 12.13 -9.02 -3.32
C LEU A 145 12.90 -7.93 -4.07
N ARG A 146 13.11 -8.10 -5.38
CA ARG A 146 13.77 -7.08 -6.19
C ARG A 146 12.98 -5.78 -6.20
N ARG A 147 11.65 -5.86 -6.22
CA ARG A 147 10.78 -4.67 -6.17
C ARG A 147 10.88 -3.97 -4.83
N PHE A 148 10.82 -4.73 -3.74
CA PHE A 148 10.98 -4.23 -2.38
C PHE A 148 12.33 -3.55 -2.13
N PHE A 149 13.42 -4.09 -2.68
CA PHE A 149 14.75 -3.47 -2.55
C PHE A 149 14.98 -2.29 -3.52
N ALA A 150 14.18 -2.18 -4.59
CA ALA A 150 14.27 -1.09 -5.56
C ALA A 150 13.33 0.09 -5.25
N SER A 151 12.42 -0.06 -4.29
CA SER A 151 11.48 0.98 -3.83
C SER A 151 12.08 1.94 -2.82
#